data_AF-A0A2D5LLY9-F1
#
_entry.id   AF-A0A2D5LLY9-F1
#
_cell.length_a   1.000
_cell.length_b   1.000
_cell.length_c   1.000
_cell.angle_alpha   90.00
_cell.angle_beta   90.00
_cell.angle_gamma   90.00
#
_symmetry.space_group_name_H-M   'P 1'
#
loop_
_entity.id
_entity.type
_entity.pdbx_description
1 polymer ?
#
loop_
_entity_poly.entity_id
_entity_poly.type
_entity_poly.pdbx_seq_one_letter_code
_entity_poly.pdbx_strand_id
1 'polypeptide(L)'
;MAKQGHINSNSGLTVVSVSSSGSQSAQARETLDKLWVEVNKKQQRNDRYQAKLEAFMAYFKQSVEPIEQEVCRANEQWIRHLVSFVSRKSIKGRQHEALLDWIQEELTILESNPFNPVNTNDLRDAFNEAIVTSIKQNPNSSEVPEEQLDHYRIELSLMLGEEIELSDEELVELIHDPHKAMAYFESVLKHKMESGYVGDDEDIHGQESPYFHDESDQHDHSYQQHTHNTNSDVATALFNDKQMNRL
;
A
#
# COMPACT_ATOMS: atom_id res chain seq x y z
N MET A 1 -30.72 -35.46 -59.07
CA MET A 1 -32.12 -35.91 -59.26
C MET A 1 -32.66 -36.32 -57.89
N ALA A 2 -33.87 -35.88 -57.57
CA ALA A 2 -34.56 -36.10 -56.31
C ALA A 2 -35.11 -37.53 -56.16
N LYS A 3 -35.28 -37.99 -54.90
CA LYS A 3 -36.39 -38.82 -54.35
C LYS A 3 -36.08 -39.09 -52.86
N GLN A 4 -36.75 -38.49 -51.87
CA GLN A 4 -38.08 -38.77 -51.30
C GLN A 4 -38.27 -40.15 -50.65
N GLY A 5 -38.76 -40.10 -49.39
CA GLY A 5 -39.41 -41.18 -48.64
C GLY A 5 -38.50 -41.82 -47.59
N HIS A 6 -38.90 -42.08 -46.34
CA HIS A 6 -40.21 -42.00 -45.70
C HIS A 6 -39.98 -42.34 -44.21
N ILE A 7 -40.47 -41.56 -43.25
CA ILE A 7 -40.94 -42.16 -41.98
C ILE A 7 -41.96 -41.26 -41.27
N ASN A 8 -43.19 -41.79 -41.29
CA ASN A 8 -44.21 -41.83 -40.24
C ASN A 8 -44.82 -40.54 -39.68
N SER A 9 -46.04 -40.33 -40.15
CA SER A 9 -47.18 -39.81 -39.40
C SER A 9 -47.29 -40.40 -37.99
N ASN A 10 -47.44 -39.54 -36.99
CA ASN A 10 -48.51 -39.72 -36.01
C ASN A 10 -48.85 -38.41 -35.29
N SER A 11 -50.01 -37.87 -35.67
CA SER A 11 -51.13 -37.59 -34.77
C SER A 11 -50.78 -37.05 -33.38
N GLY A 12 -50.86 -35.73 -33.25
CA GLY A 12 -50.75 -35.03 -31.96
C GLY A 12 -50.88 -33.53 -32.12
N LEU A 13 -51.88 -33.06 -32.86
CA LEU A 13 -52.28 -31.65 -32.87
C LEU A 13 -52.95 -31.33 -31.53
N THR A 14 -52.14 -31.21 -30.47
CA THR A 14 -52.56 -30.52 -29.26
C THR A 14 -52.48 -29.03 -29.59
N VAL A 15 -53.57 -28.52 -30.16
CA VAL A 15 -53.86 -27.08 -30.13
C VAL A 15 -53.96 -26.73 -28.66
N VAL A 16 -52.86 -26.24 -28.09
CA VAL A 16 -52.89 -25.55 -26.80
C VAL A 16 -53.65 -24.26 -27.08
N SER A 17 -54.97 -24.33 -26.89
CA SER A 17 -55.83 -23.19 -26.78
C SER A 17 -55.30 -22.32 -25.64
N VAL A 18 -54.46 -21.34 -25.98
CA VAL A 18 -54.07 -20.25 -25.07
C VAL A 18 -55.29 -19.33 -24.95
N SER A 19 -56.28 -19.80 -24.20
CA SER A 19 -57.39 -18.99 -23.76
C SER A 19 -56.90 -18.13 -22.58
N SER A 20 -56.88 -16.82 -22.82
CA SER A 20 -56.91 -15.73 -21.82
C SER A 20 -55.80 -15.69 -20.76
N SER A 21 -54.59 -15.29 -21.16
CA SER A 21 -53.62 -14.63 -20.26
C SER A 21 -52.84 -13.49 -20.95
N GLY A 22 -53.32 -12.99 -22.10
CA GLY A 22 -52.66 -11.93 -22.86
C GLY A 22 -52.51 -10.61 -22.10
N SER A 23 -53.38 -10.33 -21.11
CA SER A 23 -53.31 -9.07 -20.36
C SER A 23 -52.20 -9.06 -19.30
N GLN A 24 -51.97 -10.16 -18.57
CA GLN A 24 -50.89 -10.24 -17.58
C GLN A 24 -49.50 -10.26 -18.23
N SER A 25 -49.35 -10.93 -19.38
CA SER A 25 -48.10 -10.92 -20.14
C SER A 25 -47.79 -9.55 -20.76
N ALA A 26 -48.81 -8.81 -21.20
CA ALA A 26 -48.63 -7.47 -21.75
C ALA A 26 -48.27 -6.46 -20.65
N GLN A 27 -48.94 -6.54 -19.49
CA GLN A 27 -48.63 -5.69 -18.33
C GLN A 27 -47.22 -5.97 -17.78
N ALA A 28 -46.79 -7.23 -17.71
CA ALA A 28 -45.45 -7.60 -17.27
C ALA A 28 -44.36 -7.06 -18.22
N ARG A 29 -44.60 -7.09 -19.53
CA ARG A 29 -43.71 -6.49 -20.55
C ARG A 29 -43.65 -4.97 -20.43
N GLU A 30 -44.79 -4.32 -20.23
CA GLU A 30 -44.84 -2.87 -20.02
C GLU A 30 -44.10 -2.44 -18.74
N THR A 31 -44.19 -3.21 -17.65
CA THR A 31 -43.42 -2.95 -16.43
C THR A 31 -41.92 -3.18 -16.63
N LEU A 32 -41.53 -4.21 -17.39
CA LEU A 32 -40.14 -4.48 -17.72
C LEU A 32 -39.56 -3.34 -18.56
N ASP A 33 -40.29 -2.88 -19.58
CA ASP A 33 -39.88 -1.76 -20.43
C ASP A 33 -39.71 -0.47 -19.60
N LYS A 34 -40.61 -0.20 -18.65
CA LYS A 34 -40.49 0.93 -17.72
C LYS A 34 -39.25 0.82 -16.83
N LEU A 35 -39.02 -0.35 -16.23
CA LEU A 35 -37.82 -0.58 -15.41
C LEU A 35 -36.53 -0.46 -16.24
N TRP A 36 -36.53 -0.92 -17.49
CA TRP A 36 -35.39 -0.79 -18.38
C TRP A 36 -35.08 0.67 -18.73
N VAL A 37 -36.12 1.48 -18.97
CA VAL A 37 -35.97 2.94 -19.14
C VAL A 37 -35.42 3.59 -17.88
N GLU A 38 -35.86 3.18 -16.69
CA GLU A 38 -35.32 3.69 -15.42
C GLU A 38 -33.86 3.30 -15.21
N VAL A 39 -33.48 2.06 -15.52
CA VAL A 39 -32.08 1.59 -15.47
C VAL A 39 -31.22 2.42 -16.42
N ASN A 40 -31.63 2.61 -17.67
CA ASN A 40 -30.90 3.43 -18.64
C ASN A 40 -30.76 4.88 -18.18
N LYS A 41 -31.80 5.45 -17.57
CA LYS A 41 -31.75 6.81 -17.00
C LYS A 41 -30.78 6.90 -15.82
N LYS A 42 -30.76 5.89 -14.95
CA LYS A 42 -29.82 5.81 -13.81
C LYS A 42 -28.39 5.62 -14.30
N GLN A 43 -28.16 4.78 -15.31
CA GLN A 43 -26.85 4.59 -15.91
C GLN A 43 -26.34 5.90 -16.51
N GLN A 44 -27.15 6.57 -17.34
CA GLN A 44 -26.78 7.86 -17.91
C GLN A 44 -26.51 8.93 -16.84
N ARG A 45 -27.24 8.89 -15.72
CA ARG A 45 -26.98 9.78 -14.57
C ARG A 45 -25.65 9.45 -13.90
N ASN A 46 -25.32 8.18 -13.73
CA ASN A 46 -24.04 7.74 -13.19
C ASN A 46 -22.88 8.19 -14.10
N ASP A 47 -22.97 7.94 -15.40
CA ASP A 47 -21.96 8.36 -16.37
C ASP A 47 -21.72 9.88 -16.35
N ARG A 48 -22.80 10.67 -16.18
CA ARG A 48 -22.69 12.13 -16.02
C ARG A 48 -22.00 12.53 -14.72
N TYR A 49 -22.25 11.83 -13.61
CA TYR A 49 -21.56 12.12 -12.35
C TYR A 49 -20.11 11.70 -12.39
N GLN A 50 -19.80 10.57 -13.03
CA GLN A 50 -18.44 10.13 -13.26
C GLN A 50 -17.65 11.16 -14.08
N ALA A 51 -18.23 11.64 -15.20
CA ALA A 51 -17.60 12.69 -16.01
C ALA A 51 -17.39 14.00 -15.23
N LYS A 52 -18.33 14.39 -14.36
CA LYS A 52 -18.17 15.56 -13.49
C LYS A 52 -17.04 15.37 -12.47
N LEU A 53 -16.94 14.18 -11.88
CA LEU A 53 -15.89 13.84 -10.92
C LEU A 53 -14.52 13.86 -11.59
N GLU A 54 -14.41 13.28 -12.78
CA GLU A 54 -13.18 13.29 -13.58
C GLU A 54 -12.76 14.71 -13.94
N ALA A 55 -13.69 15.55 -14.40
CA ALA A 55 -13.42 16.96 -14.69
C ALA A 55 -12.96 17.73 -13.45
N PHE A 56 -13.60 17.50 -12.30
CA PHE A 56 -13.20 18.11 -11.04
C PHE A 56 -11.80 17.65 -10.59
N MET A 57 -11.51 16.35 -10.65
CA MET A 57 -10.21 15.81 -10.29
C MET A 57 -9.11 16.33 -11.22
N ALA A 58 -9.38 16.44 -12.52
CA ALA A 58 -8.43 17.00 -13.49
C ALA A 58 -8.14 18.47 -13.19
N TYR A 59 -9.18 19.27 -12.89
CA TYR A 59 -9.03 20.66 -12.50
C TYR A 59 -8.24 20.80 -11.18
N PHE A 60 -8.61 20.01 -10.16
CA PHE A 60 -7.92 20.02 -8.88
C PHE A 60 -6.45 19.68 -9.05
N LYS A 61 -6.14 18.59 -9.78
CA LYS A 61 -4.77 18.19 -10.10
C LYS A 61 -4.01 19.31 -10.80
N GLN A 62 -4.58 19.90 -11.85
CA GLN A 62 -3.92 21.00 -12.57
C GLN A 62 -3.63 22.22 -11.68
N SER A 63 -4.50 22.49 -10.70
CA SER A 63 -4.33 23.62 -9.79
C SER A 63 -3.33 23.35 -8.66
N VAL A 64 -3.31 22.13 -8.13
CA VAL A 64 -2.53 21.76 -6.92
C VAL A 64 -1.15 21.21 -7.28
N GLU A 65 -1.03 20.44 -8.36
CA GLU A 65 0.22 19.84 -8.82
C GLU A 65 1.39 20.82 -8.92
N PRO A 66 1.27 22.02 -9.55
CA PRO A 66 2.41 22.93 -9.64
C PRO A 66 2.83 23.49 -8.27
N ILE A 67 1.88 23.67 -7.36
CA ILE A 67 2.13 24.19 -6.01
C ILE A 67 2.85 23.12 -5.17
N GLU A 68 2.35 21.89 -5.20
CA GLU A 68 2.96 20.74 -4.51
C GLU A 68 4.37 20.47 -5.05
N GLN A 69 4.57 20.54 -6.36
CA GLN A 69 5.90 20.40 -6.97
C GLN A 69 6.87 21.51 -6.53
N GLU A 70 6.40 22.74 -6.36
CA GLU A 70 7.21 23.85 -5.84
C GLU A 70 7.60 23.62 -4.38
N VAL A 71 6.66 23.14 -3.55
CA VAL A 71 6.94 22.73 -2.16
C VAL A 71 7.96 21.60 -2.12
N CYS A 72 7.83 20.58 -2.97
CA CYS A 72 8.79 19.47 -3.05
C CYS A 72 10.20 19.97 -3.41
N ARG A 73 10.33 20.90 -4.35
CA ARG A 73 11.62 21.50 -4.72
C ARG A 73 12.22 22.35 -3.60
N ALA A 74 11.39 23.09 -2.88
CA ALA A 74 11.83 23.85 -1.71
C ALA A 74 12.31 22.90 -0.59
N ASN A 75 11.58 21.81 -0.38
CA ASN A 75 11.93 20.76 0.58
C ASN A 75 13.24 20.07 0.21
N GLU A 76 13.46 19.75 -1.08
CA GLU A 76 14.75 19.25 -1.57
C GLU A 76 15.91 20.19 -1.19
N GLN A 77 15.78 21.49 -1.47
CA GLN A 77 16.83 22.46 -1.16
C GLN A 77 17.08 22.54 0.34
N TRP A 78 16.02 22.44 1.14
CA TRP A 78 16.09 22.40 2.59
C TRP A 78 16.84 21.17 3.09
N ILE A 79 16.48 19.97 2.61
CA ILE A 79 17.18 18.72 2.93
C ILE A 79 18.66 18.82 2.56
N ARG A 80 19.00 19.28 1.35
CA ARG A 80 20.41 19.48 0.93
C ARG A 80 21.15 20.43 1.87
N HIS A 81 20.48 21.49 2.33
CA HIS A 81 21.05 22.41 3.30
C HIS A 81 21.31 21.72 4.65
N LEU A 82 20.34 20.95 5.17
CA LEU A 82 20.47 20.18 6.41
C LEU A 82 21.60 19.15 6.33
N VAL A 83 21.69 18.40 5.23
CA VAL A 83 22.77 17.42 4.98
C VAL A 83 24.15 18.07 5.06
N SER A 84 24.30 19.33 4.61
CA SER A 84 25.57 20.07 4.71
C SER A 84 26.03 20.34 6.15
N PHE A 85 25.14 20.21 7.14
CA PHE A 85 25.47 20.36 8.55
C PHE A 85 25.93 19.06 9.22
N VAL A 86 25.68 17.88 8.62
CA VAL A 86 25.98 16.56 9.20
C VAL A 86 27.47 16.39 9.47
N SER A 87 28.35 16.94 8.62
CA SER A 87 29.80 16.87 8.77
C SER A 87 30.40 17.98 9.66
N ARG A 88 29.58 18.90 10.19
CA ARG A 88 30.09 20.02 10.99
C ARG A 88 30.41 19.58 12.42
N LYS A 89 31.67 19.75 12.79
CA LYS A 89 32.19 19.46 14.14
C LYS A 89 31.52 20.27 15.27
N SER A 90 30.76 21.32 14.96
CA SER A 90 30.06 22.15 15.94
C SER A 90 28.76 21.53 16.46
N ILE A 91 28.21 20.52 15.78
CA ILE A 91 26.94 19.88 16.13
C ILE A 91 27.27 18.44 16.57
N LYS A 92 27.03 18.12 17.85
CA LYS A 92 27.41 16.81 18.43
C LYS A 92 26.36 16.30 19.41
N GLY A 93 26.40 14.99 19.68
CA GLY A 93 25.51 14.30 20.61
C GLY A 93 24.05 14.44 20.19
N ARG A 94 23.16 14.72 21.15
CA ARG A 94 21.71 14.84 20.92
C ARG A 94 21.32 15.82 19.79
N GLN A 95 22.10 16.87 19.56
CA GLN A 95 21.81 17.82 18.47
C GLN A 95 22.11 17.23 17.09
N HIS A 96 23.10 16.34 17.00
CA HIS A 96 23.45 15.64 15.77
C HIS A 96 22.42 14.54 15.49
N GLU A 97 22.04 13.76 16.51
CA GLU A 97 20.94 12.78 16.41
C GLU A 97 19.64 13.44 15.94
N ALA A 98 19.21 14.52 16.58
CA ALA A 98 18.00 15.25 16.17
C ALA A 98 18.09 15.82 14.74
N LEU A 99 19.29 16.20 14.28
CA LEU A 99 19.50 16.63 12.90
C LEU A 99 19.30 15.45 11.91
N LEU A 100 19.83 14.27 12.24
CA LEU A 100 19.63 13.08 11.40
C LEU A 100 18.16 12.68 11.35
N ASP A 101 17.48 12.70 12.49
CA ASP A 101 16.04 12.41 12.59
C ASP A 101 15.22 13.38 11.75
N TRP A 102 15.49 14.69 11.84
CA TRP A 102 14.80 15.69 11.00
C TRP A 102 15.05 15.49 9.51
N ILE A 103 16.28 15.18 9.10
CA ILE A 103 16.56 14.91 7.69
C ILE A 103 15.77 13.67 7.22
N GLN A 104 15.68 12.64 8.05
CA GLN A 104 14.95 11.43 7.74
C GLN A 104 13.43 11.66 7.66
N GLU A 105 12.86 12.46 8.56
CA GLU A 105 11.46 12.87 8.56
C GLU A 105 11.13 13.64 7.27
N GLU A 106 11.93 14.65 6.93
CA GLU A 106 11.72 15.46 5.72
C GLU A 106 11.84 14.62 4.44
N LEU A 107 12.81 13.70 4.37
CA LEU A 107 12.91 12.74 3.26
C LEU A 107 11.66 11.88 3.14
N THR A 108 11.13 11.40 4.27
CA THR A 108 9.91 10.56 4.28
C THR A 108 8.69 11.35 3.82
N ILE A 109 8.56 12.61 4.26
CA ILE A 109 7.48 13.52 3.81
C ILE A 109 7.58 13.73 2.30
N LEU A 110 8.78 14.02 1.78
CA LEU A 110 9.02 14.23 0.36
C LEU A 110 8.72 12.97 -0.47
N GLU A 111 9.14 11.79 0.00
CA GLU A 111 8.87 10.50 -0.64
C GLU A 111 7.38 10.13 -0.64
N SER A 112 6.65 10.54 0.40
CA SER A 112 5.20 10.27 0.50
C SER A 112 4.34 11.15 -0.41
N ASN A 113 4.90 12.23 -0.96
CA ASN A 113 4.13 13.17 -1.78
C ASN A 113 3.87 12.59 -3.20
N PRO A 114 2.59 12.40 -3.60
CA PRO A 114 2.24 11.81 -4.90
C PRO A 114 2.58 12.71 -6.11
N PHE A 115 2.87 13.99 -5.87
CA PHE A 115 3.26 14.95 -6.90
C PHE A 115 4.77 15.23 -6.90
N ASN A 116 5.56 14.45 -6.16
CA ASN A 116 6.99 14.68 -6.02
C ASN A 116 7.72 14.56 -7.38
N PRO A 117 8.35 15.65 -7.87
CA PRO A 117 9.14 15.62 -9.10
C PRO A 117 10.63 15.36 -8.85
N VAL A 118 11.06 15.25 -7.58
CA VAL A 118 12.47 15.20 -7.16
C VAL A 118 12.97 13.76 -7.11
N ASN A 119 14.22 13.54 -7.52
CA ASN A 119 14.88 12.26 -7.34
C ASN A 119 15.33 12.09 -5.88
N THR A 120 14.53 11.38 -5.08
CA THR A 120 14.80 11.15 -3.66
C THR A 120 15.96 10.19 -3.41
N ASN A 121 16.30 9.34 -4.37
CA ASN A 121 17.45 8.43 -4.25
C ASN A 121 18.78 9.21 -4.16
N ASP A 122 18.96 10.22 -5.01
CA ASP A 122 20.18 11.06 -4.98
C ASP A 122 20.32 11.80 -3.64
N LEU A 123 19.21 12.19 -3.02
CA LEU A 123 19.22 12.82 -1.70
C LEU A 123 19.56 11.82 -0.59
N ARG A 124 19.02 10.60 -0.66
CA ARG A 124 19.37 9.51 0.25
C ARG A 124 20.85 9.17 0.16
N ASP A 125 21.39 9.05 -1.05
CA ASP A 125 22.80 8.75 -1.27
C ASP A 125 23.69 9.85 -0.69
N ALA A 126 23.35 11.13 -0.93
CA ALA A 126 24.08 12.25 -0.35
C ALA A 126 24.00 12.29 1.18
N PHE A 127 22.86 11.92 1.77
CA PHE A 127 22.69 11.83 3.21
C PHE A 127 23.54 10.69 3.81
N ASN A 128 23.48 9.49 3.21
CA ASN A 128 24.27 8.33 3.62
C ASN A 128 25.77 8.62 3.52
N GLU A 129 26.22 9.25 2.42
CA GLU A 129 27.62 9.66 2.25
C GLU A 129 28.04 10.66 3.34
N ALA A 130 27.17 11.61 3.68
CA ALA A 130 27.44 12.59 4.73
C ALA A 130 27.57 11.93 6.11
N ILE A 131 26.75 10.92 6.43
CA ILE A 131 26.86 10.13 7.66
C ILE A 131 28.19 9.40 7.70
N VAL A 132 28.52 8.62 6.67
CA VAL A 132 29.79 7.87 6.58
C VAL A 132 30.99 8.81 6.71
N THR A 133 30.93 9.97 6.04
CA THR A 133 31.99 10.98 6.11
C THR A 133 32.10 11.57 7.52
N SER A 134 30.99 11.84 8.20
CA SER A 134 30.99 12.37 9.56
C SER A 134 31.63 11.40 10.57
N ILE A 135 31.36 10.10 10.43
CA ILE A 135 31.97 9.03 11.23
C ILE A 135 33.49 9.01 10.99
N LYS A 136 33.92 8.98 9.73
CA LYS A 136 35.35 8.98 9.35
C LYS A 136 36.10 10.22 9.85
N GLN A 137 35.46 11.39 9.89
CA GLN A 137 36.09 12.65 10.30
C GLN A 137 36.17 12.84 11.82
N ASN A 138 35.48 12.01 12.60
CA ASN A 138 35.44 12.11 14.05
C ASN A 138 35.81 10.76 14.71
N PRO A 139 37.05 10.27 14.51
CA PRO A 139 37.50 9.00 15.09
C PRO A 139 37.62 9.03 16.63
N ASN A 140 37.39 10.18 17.28
CA ASN A 140 37.36 10.29 18.75
C ASN A 140 35.94 10.24 19.34
N SER A 141 34.88 10.11 18.53
CA SER A 141 33.58 9.61 19.02
C SER A 141 33.50 8.07 18.95
N SER A 142 34.63 7.42 18.68
CA SER A 142 34.83 5.98 18.46
C SER A 142 35.09 5.20 19.75
N GLU A 143 34.95 5.80 20.94
CA GLU A 143 34.73 4.97 22.14
C GLU A 143 33.28 4.53 22.08
N VAL A 144 33.02 3.48 21.28
CA VAL A 144 31.79 2.71 21.44
C VAL A 144 31.88 2.15 22.86
N PRO A 145 30.99 2.56 23.79
CA PRO A 145 31.01 2.01 25.14
C PRO A 145 30.93 0.49 25.05
N GLU A 146 31.66 -0.21 25.92
CA GLU A 146 31.69 -1.68 25.97
C GLU A 146 30.26 -2.26 26.01
N GLU A 147 29.35 -1.59 26.74
CA GLU A 147 27.92 -1.92 26.79
C GLU A 147 27.20 -1.87 25.43
N GLN A 148 27.58 -0.94 24.54
CA GLN A 148 27.02 -0.85 23.19
C GLN A 148 27.63 -1.91 22.26
N LEU A 149 28.90 -2.27 22.45
CA LEU A 149 29.52 -3.38 21.71
C LEU A 149 28.88 -4.72 22.08
N ASP A 150 28.64 -4.96 23.37
CA ASP A 150 27.95 -6.15 23.83
C ASP A 150 26.51 -6.19 23.30
N HIS A 151 25.80 -5.06 23.32
CA HIS A 151 24.46 -4.99 22.74
C HIS A 151 24.45 -5.30 21.25
N TYR A 152 25.37 -4.71 20.48
CA TYR A 152 25.49 -4.95 19.04
C TYR A 152 25.88 -6.40 18.74
N ARG A 153 26.77 -7.01 19.52
CA ARG A 153 27.13 -8.44 19.42
C ARG A 153 25.90 -9.33 19.63
N ILE A 154 25.06 -9.02 20.62
CA ILE A 154 23.82 -9.74 20.90
C ILE A 154 22.82 -9.57 19.75
N GLU A 155 22.58 -8.35 19.27
CA GLU A 155 21.65 -8.10 18.17
C GLU A 155 22.09 -8.79 16.88
N LEU A 156 23.37 -8.69 16.54
CA LEU A 156 23.90 -9.37 15.36
C LEU A 156 23.77 -10.89 15.50
N SER A 157 24.08 -11.45 16.67
CA SER A 157 23.97 -12.90 16.91
C SER A 157 22.52 -13.36 16.79
N LEU A 158 21.56 -12.56 17.28
CA LEU A 158 20.13 -12.82 17.14
C LEU A 158 19.68 -12.79 15.67
N MET A 159 20.17 -11.85 14.87
CA MET A 159 19.81 -11.72 13.46
C MET A 159 20.41 -12.83 12.60
N LEU A 160 21.66 -13.23 12.88
CA LEU A 160 22.37 -14.29 12.17
C LEU A 160 21.94 -15.69 12.64
N GLY A 161 21.42 -15.78 13.86
CA GLY A 161 21.07 -17.04 14.52
C GLY A 161 22.29 -17.88 14.92
N GLU A 162 23.47 -17.27 14.94
CA GLU A 162 24.76 -17.88 15.26
C GLU A 162 25.54 -16.94 16.18
N GLU A 163 26.36 -17.52 17.07
CA GLU A 163 27.25 -16.74 17.93
C GLU A 163 28.36 -16.14 17.08
N ILE A 164 28.58 -14.83 17.25
CA ILE A 164 29.55 -14.10 16.45
C ILE A 164 30.91 -14.14 17.13
N GLU A 165 31.86 -14.81 16.48
CA GLU A 165 33.27 -14.90 16.88
C GLU A 165 34.10 -13.68 16.43
N LEU A 166 33.51 -12.48 16.36
CA LEU A 166 34.25 -11.26 16.04
C LEU A 166 34.84 -10.62 17.31
N SER A 167 36.10 -10.19 17.23
CA SER A 167 36.72 -9.41 18.32
C SER A 167 36.06 -8.05 18.48
N ASP A 168 36.24 -7.39 19.63
CA ASP A 168 35.69 -6.05 19.87
C ASP A 168 36.21 -5.03 18.85
N GLU A 169 37.47 -5.16 18.43
CA GLU A 169 38.06 -4.31 17.37
C GLU A 169 37.41 -4.54 16.01
N GLU A 170 37.14 -5.79 15.64
CA GLU A 170 36.46 -6.13 14.39
C GLU A 170 35.00 -5.67 14.42
N LEU A 171 34.34 -5.80 15.57
CA LEU A 171 32.98 -5.32 15.78
C LEU A 171 32.89 -3.80 15.65
N VAL A 172 33.86 -3.08 16.21
CA VAL A 172 34.02 -1.62 16.03
C VAL A 172 34.24 -1.27 14.56
N GLU A 173 35.04 -2.05 13.83
CA GLU A 173 35.20 -1.84 12.38
C GLU A 173 33.91 -2.03 11.59
N LEU A 174 33.07 -3.01 11.97
CA LEU A 174 31.76 -3.22 11.35
C LEU A 174 30.81 -2.05 11.64
N ILE A 175 30.83 -1.50 12.86
CA ILE A 175 30.02 -0.34 13.24
C ILE A 175 30.45 0.91 12.45
N HIS A 176 31.75 1.10 12.22
CA HIS A 176 32.27 2.27 11.51
C HIS A 176 32.24 2.17 9.99
N ASP A 177 32.20 0.95 9.43
CA ASP A 177 32.15 0.73 7.99
C ASP A 177 30.95 -0.15 7.61
N PRO A 178 29.82 0.49 7.24
CA PRO A 178 28.61 -0.22 6.82
C PRO A 178 28.85 -1.18 5.65
N HIS A 179 29.81 -0.89 4.77
CA HIS A 179 30.13 -1.77 3.65
C HIS A 179 30.82 -3.06 4.11
N LYS A 180 31.67 -2.99 5.13
CA LYS A 180 32.25 -4.19 5.75
C LYS A 180 31.20 -5.02 6.47
N ALA A 181 30.26 -4.37 7.18
CA ALA A 181 29.15 -5.07 7.81
C ALA A 181 28.30 -5.83 6.77
N MET A 182 27.92 -5.19 5.66
CA MET A 182 27.19 -5.86 4.58
C MET A 182 27.98 -7.04 3.98
N ALA A 183 29.27 -6.86 3.70
CA ALA A 183 30.12 -7.93 3.18
C ALA A 183 30.26 -9.10 4.18
N TYR A 184 30.30 -8.81 5.48
CA TYR A 184 30.29 -9.83 6.52
C TYR A 184 28.98 -10.61 6.51
N PHE A 185 27.82 -9.94 6.50
CA PHE A 185 26.51 -10.60 6.41
C PHE A 185 26.37 -11.47 5.17
N GLU A 186 26.79 -10.97 4.01
CA GLU A 186 26.76 -11.74 2.76
C GLU A 186 27.64 -12.99 2.86
N SER A 187 28.80 -12.89 3.50
CA SER A 187 29.70 -14.04 3.67
C SER A 187 29.12 -15.10 4.61
N VAL A 188 28.47 -14.70 5.71
CA VAL A 188 27.80 -15.63 6.63
C VAL A 188 26.57 -16.27 5.98
N LEU A 189 25.73 -15.50 5.28
CA LEU A 189 24.58 -16.02 4.54
C LEU A 189 25.00 -17.01 3.46
N LYS A 190 26.10 -16.73 2.74
CA LYS A 190 26.65 -17.62 1.74
C LYS A 190 27.19 -18.91 2.37
N HIS A 191 27.91 -18.80 3.49
CA HIS A 191 28.40 -19.97 4.23
C HIS A 191 27.24 -20.85 4.72
N LYS A 192 26.14 -20.25 5.18
CA LYS A 192 24.92 -20.95 5.59
C LYS A 192 24.21 -21.66 4.43
N MET A 193 24.21 -21.05 3.25
CA MET A 193 23.70 -21.68 2.03
C MET A 193 24.61 -22.81 1.51
N GLU A 194 25.94 -22.68 1.65
CA GLU A 194 26.92 -23.69 1.21
C GLU A 194 27.09 -24.85 2.20
N SER A 195 26.89 -24.62 3.51
CA SER A 195 27.01 -25.66 4.54
C SER A 195 25.85 -26.66 4.56
N GLY A 196 24.80 -26.42 3.78
CA GLY A 196 23.71 -27.38 3.59
C GLY A 196 22.93 -27.72 4.86
N TYR A 197 22.95 -26.84 5.88
CA TYR A 197 22.10 -26.98 7.07
C TYR A 197 20.64 -26.74 6.66
N VAL A 198 19.98 -27.81 6.21
CA VAL A 198 18.54 -27.99 6.42
C VAL A 198 18.41 -28.20 7.93
N GLY A 199 18.09 -27.11 8.64
CA GLY A 199 17.71 -27.21 10.05
C GLY A 199 16.62 -28.27 10.18
N ASP A 200 16.81 -29.16 11.15
CA ASP A 200 15.87 -30.19 11.53
C ASP A 200 14.45 -29.61 11.61
N ASP A 201 13.53 -30.29 10.95
CA ASP A 201 12.10 -30.00 10.95
C ASP A 201 11.54 -30.45 12.31
N GLU A 202 12.00 -29.85 13.40
CA GLU A 202 11.46 -30.01 14.75
C GLU A 202 10.65 -28.77 15.12
N ASP A 203 9.34 -28.89 14.86
CA ASP A 203 8.25 -28.26 15.60
C ASP A 203 8.46 -26.80 16.05
N ILE A 204 8.47 -25.88 15.09
CA ILE A 204 7.85 -24.57 15.34
C ILE A 204 6.34 -24.84 15.40
N HIS A 205 5.87 -25.16 16.61
CA HIS A 205 4.51 -24.85 17.01
C HIS A 205 4.26 -23.38 16.62
N GLY A 206 3.51 -23.20 15.54
CA GLY A 206 3.04 -21.89 15.10
C GLY A 206 2.28 -21.23 16.24
N GLN A 207 2.97 -20.38 16.99
CA GLN A 207 2.29 -19.26 17.63
C GLN A 207 1.91 -18.32 16.49
N GLU A 208 0.64 -18.41 16.11
CA GLU A 208 -0.05 -17.42 15.32
C GLU A 208 0.36 -16.02 15.77
N SER A 209 0.98 -15.28 14.85
CA SER A 209 1.01 -13.83 14.92
C SER A 209 -0.44 -13.32 14.94
N PRO A 210 -0.88 -12.50 15.92
CA PRO A 210 -2.26 -12.04 16.05
C PRO A 210 -2.76 -11.10 14.94
N TYR A 211 -2.01 -10.91 13.85
CA TYR A 211 -2.21 -9.80 12.91
C TYR A 211 -2.52 -10.19 11.46
N PHE A 212 -2.69 -11.48 11.15
CA PHE A 212 -3.18 -11.93 9.84
C PHE A 212 -4.35 -12.90 10.02
N HIS A 213 -5.54 -12.36 10.29
CA HIS A 213 -6.79 -13.05 9.98
C HIS A 213 -7.22 -12.65 8.58
N ASP A 214 -7.07 -13.58 7.64
CA ASP A 214 -7.74 -13.59 6.35
C ASP A 214 -9.23 -13.79 6.62
N GLU A 215 -10.02 -12.71 6.54
CA GLU A 215 -11.48 -12.77 6.51
C GLU A 215 -11.93 -13.37 5.17
N SER A 216 -11.87 -14.69 5.07
CA SER A 216 -12.65 -15.43 4.08
C SER A 216 -13.38 -16.62 4.74
N ASP A 217 -14.71 -16.53 4.69
CA ASP A 217 -15.71 -17.57 4.93
C ASP A 217 -15.83 -18.21 6.32
N GLN A 218 -16.66 -17.58 7.17
CA GLN A 218 -17.83 -18.23 7.79
C GLN A 218 -18.71 -17.22 8.55
N HIS A 219 -19.64 -16.60 7.83
CA HIS A 219 -20.79 -15.93 8.46
C HIS A 219 -22.08 -16.69 8.13
N ASP A 220 -22.42 -17.65 9.00
CA ASP A 220 -23.79 -18.13 9.15
C ASP A 220 -24.60 -17.05 9.87
N HIS A 221 -25.24 -16.17 9.10
CA HIS A 221 -26.15 -15.17 9.63
C HIS A 221 -27.56 -15.75 9.73
N SER A 222 -27.91 -16.21 10.93
CA SER A 222 -29.31 -16.37 11.34
C SER A 222 -30.00 -15.00 11.31
N TYR A 223 -30.91 -14.79 10.37
CA TYR A 223 -31.74 -13.59 10.28
C TYR A 223 -32.67 -13.49 11.50
N GLN A 224 -32.33 -12.62 12.45
CA GLN A 224 -33.24 -12.19 13.51
C GLN A 224 -33.73 -10.77 13.19
N GLN A 225 -35.00 -10.68 12.79
CA GLN A 225 -35.70 -9.44 12.52
C GLN A 225 -35.74 -8.55 13.76
N HIS A 226 -35.06 -7.40 13.71
CA HIS A 226 -35.42 -6.24 14.51
C HIS A 226 -35.49 -4.99 13.63
N THR A 227 -36.72 -4.55 13.42
CA THR A 227 -37.11 -3.31 12.76
C THR A 227 -36.69 -2.11 13.61
N HIS A 228 -35.90 -1.17 13.08
CA HIS A 228 -36.04 0.23 13.44
C HIS A 228 -35.63 1.17 12.30
N ASN A 229 -36.51 2.15 12.11
CA ASN A 229 -36.71 3.00 10.95
C ASN A 229 -36.06 4.39 11.21
N THR A 230 -34.79 4.59 10.85
CA THR A 230 -34.12 5.92 11.01
C THR A 230 -33.11 6.29 9.92
N ASN A 231 -32.68 5.37 9.04
CA ASN A 231 -31.63 5.66 8.04
C ASN A 231 -32.13 6.25 6.70
N SER A 232 -33.44 6.37 6.50
CA SER A 232 -34.02 6.89 5.25
C SER A 232 -33.83 8.40 5.09
N ASP A 233 -33.87 9.16 6.19
CA ASP A 233 -33.89 10.63 6.12
C ASP A 233 -32.51 11.23 5.82
N VAL A 234 -31.43 10.61 6.31
CA VAL A 234 -30.06 11.09 6.09
C VAL A 234 -29.62 10.84 4.63
N ALA A 235 -29.94 9.67 4.09
CA ALA A 235 -29.65 9.36 2.69
C ALA A 235 -30.41 10.31 1.75
N THR A 236 -31.68 10.63 2.05
CA THR A 236 -32.49 11.53 1.22
C THR A 236 -32.00 12.98 1.28
N ALA A 237 -31.41 13.41 2.41
CA ALA A 237 -30.82 14.74 2.55
C ALA A 237 -29.53 14.93 1.72
N LEU A 238 -28.70 13.90 1.61
CA LEU A 238 -27.44 13.96 0.85
C LEU A 238 -27.65 13.99 -0.67
N PHE A 239 -28.76 13.44 -1.18
CA PHE A 239 -29.04 13.36 -2.63
C PHE A 239 -29.98 14.47 -3.16
N ASN A 240 -30.15 15.57 -2.42
CA ASN A 240 -31.01 16.66 -2.87
C ASN A 240 -30.35 17.50 -3.97
N ASP A 241 -30.81 17.28 -5.19
CA ASP A 241 -30.35 17.79 -6.50
C ASP A 241 -30.22 19.33 -6.59
N LYS A 242 -30.81 20.09 -5.65
CA LYS A 242 -30.70 21.55 -5.60
C LYS A 242 -29.35 22.07 -5.13
N GLN A 243 -28.59 21.27 -4.36
CA GLN A 243 -27.29 21.70 -3.82
C GLN A 243 -26.13 21.41 -4.79
N MET A 244 -26.27 20.40 -5.67
CA MET A 244 -25.21 19.94 -6.59
C MET A 244 -25.09 20.75 -7.90
N ASN A 245 -25.99 21.70 -8.16
CA ASN A 245 -25.93 22.60 -9.33
C ASN A 245 -25.34 23.99 -9.00
N ARG A 246 -24.73 24.16 -7.83
CA ARG A 246 -24.09 25.42 -7.40
C ARG A 246 -22.58 25.33 -7.19
N LEU A 247 -21.97 24.20 -7.53
CA LEU A 247 -20.52 24.03 -7.69
C LEU A 247 -20.18 24.21 -9.17
#